data_AF-K3VXZ8-F1
#
_entry.id   AF-K3VXZ8-F1
#
_cell.length_a   1.000
_cell.length_b   1.000
_cell.length_c   1.000
_cell.angle_alpha   90.00
_cell.angle_beta   90.00
_cell.angle_gamma   90.00
#
_symmetry.space_group_name_H-M   'P 1'
#
loop_
_entity.id
_entity.type
_entity.pdbx_description
1 polymer ?
#
loop_
_entity_poly.entity_id
_entity_poly.type
_entity_poly.pdbx_seq_one_letter_code
_entity_poly.pdbx_strand_id
1 'polypeptide(L)'
;QYISRRLRYGEVIVAGFALWTLGAGLALIFNRHTSPAVIAVILAIVGTGVGSVFQPTLIALQAHSPKSRRAVIISNRNFYRCMGGACGLAISAAVLQAQLSATLPANRKDLASSTYVLPEGMRKEAGVLDAYMAASHSVFILQVPLIGACLFGTIFIRDRGLDPVKET
;
A
#
# COMPACT_ATOMS: atom_id res chain seq x y z
N GLN A 1 7.89 19.30 11.04
CA GLN A 1 7.60 20.48 11.89
C GLN A 1 6.23 20.44 12.58
N TYR A 2 5.15 19.91 11.97
CA TYR A 2 3.82 19.80 12.61
C TYR A 2 3.80 18.93 13.89
N ILE A 3 4.31 17.69 13.81
CA ILE A 3 4.33 16.74 14.95
C ILE A 3 5.14 17.29 16.14
N SER A 4 6.26 17.96 15.86
CA SER A 4 7.10 18.60 16.87
C SER A 4 6.45 19.84 17.50
N ARG A 5 5.50 20.50 16.83
CA ARG A 5 4.79 21.68 17.35
C ARG A 5 3.47 21.35 18.05
N ARG A 6 2.77 20.32 17.60
CA ARG A 6 1.45 19.92 18.13
C ARG A 6 1.50 18.79 19.14
N LEU A 7 2.64 18.09 19.26
CA LEU A 7 2.83 16.90 20.09
C LEU A 7 1.85 15.74 19.82
N ARG A 8 1.09 15.81 18.73
CA ARG A 8 0.07 14.82 18.33
C ARG A 8 0.48 14.18 17.01
N TYR A 9 0.78 12.89 17.06
CA TYR A 9 1.13 12.09 15.89
C TYR A 9 -0.09 11.30 15.36
N GLY A 10 -1.10 11.07 16.20
CA GLY A 10 -2.29 10.30 15.83
C GLY A 10 -3.09 10.93 14.69
N GLU A 11 -3.31 12.24 14.71
CA GLU A 11 -4.03 12.97 13.65
C GLU A 11 -3.36 12.80 12.26
N VAL A 12 -2.03 12.84 12.23
CA VAL A 12 -1.26 12.69 10.98
C VAL A 12 -1.34 11.26 10.46
N ILE A 13 -1.33 10.27 11.35
CA ILE A 13 -1.49 8.85 10.99
C ILE A 13 -2.88 8.60 10.43
N VAL A 14 -3.94 9.10 11.09
CA VAL A 14 -5.33 8.98 10.61
C VAL A 14 -5.49 9.65 9.25
N ALA A 15 -5.01 10.89 9.10
CA ALA A 15 -5.05 11.59 7.81
C ALA A 15 -4.25 10.86 6.72
N GLY A 16 -3.10 10.30 7.06
CA GLY A 16 -2.27 9.51 6.14
C GLY A 16 -2.98 8.24 5.66
N PHE A 17 -3.60 7.48 6.56
CA PHE A 17 -4.39 6.30 6.19
C PHE A 17 -5.66 6.66 5.43
N ALA A 18 -6.32 7.77 5.75
CA ALA A 18 -7.47 8.26 4.99
C ALA A 18 -7.08 8.62 3.56
N LEU A 19 -5.96 9.35 3.39
CA LEU A 19 -5.43 9.72 2.08
C LEU A 19 -4.98 8.50 1.27
N TRP A 20 -4.37 7.51 1.93
CA TRP A 20 -3.97 6.26 1.29
C TRP A 20 -5.19 5.42 0.88
N THR A 21 -6.21 5.31 1.74
CA THR A 21 -7.46 4.61 1.41
C THR A 21 -8.17 5.28 0.24
N LEU A 22 -8.21 6.61 0.22
CA LEU A 22 -8.76 7.39 -0.89
C LEU A 22 -7.99 7.09 -2.19
N GLY A 23 -6.66 7.20 -2.18
CA GLY A 23 -5.82 6.91 -3.35
C GLY A 23 -5.98 5.47 -3.88
N ALA A 24 -6.10 4.49 -2.97
CA ALA A 24 -6.37 3.09 -3.34
C ALA A 24 -7.77 2.92 -3.97
N GLY A 25 -8.79 3.62 -3.45
CA GLY A 25 -10.12 3.64 -4.05
C GLY A 25 -10.13 4.28 -5.44
N LEU A 26 -9.41 5.39 -5.63
CA LEU A 26 -9.26 6.02 -6.94
C LEU A 26 -8.54 5.13 -7.96
N ALA A 27 -7.62 4.27 -7.52
CA ALA A 27 -6.95 3.32 -8.40
C ALA A 27 -7.93 2.29 -9.03
N LEU A 28 -9.12 2.10 -8.45
CA LEU A 28 -10.18 1.27 -9.06
C LEU A 28 -10.79 1.89 -10.32
N ILE A 29 -10.55 3.18 -10.58
CA ILE A 29 -11.04 3.88 -11.78
C ILE A 29 -10.08 3.67 -12.96
N PHE A 30 -8.89 3.09 -12.73
CA PHE A 30 -7.92 2.83 -13.78
C PHE A 30 -8.48 1.91 -14.86
N ASN A 31 -8.41 2.37 -16.10
CA ASN A 31 -8.87 1.70 -17.29
C ASN A 31 -7.81 1.84 -18.39
N ARG A 32 -7.97 1.12 -19.51
CA ARG A 32 -7.04 1.11 -20.65
C ARG A 32 -6.75 2.50 -21.24
N HIS A 33 -7.70 3.42 -21.12
CA HIS A 33 -7.63 4.76 -21.68
C HIS A 33 -7.28 5.84 -20.65
N THR A 34 -6.95 5.45 -19.41
CA THR A 34 -6.59 6.42 -18.38
C THR A 34 -5.30 7.13 -18.77
N SER A 35 -5.34 8.47 -18.81
CA SER A 35 -4.17 9.28 -19.11
C SER A 35 -3.05 9.04 -18.09
N PRO A 36 -1.77 8.97 -18.51
CA PRO A 36 -0.63 8.87 -17.61
C PRO A 36 -0.61 9.96 -16.53
N ALA A 37 -1.11 11.16 -16.84
CA ALA A 37 -1.20 12.25 -15.87
C ALA A 37 -2.14 11.94 -14.71
N VAL A 38 -3.29 11.29 -14.98
CA VAL A 38 -4.25 10.87 -13.95
C VAL A 38 -3.65 9.80 -13.05
N ILE A 39 -2.93 8.84 -13.65
CA ILE A 39 -2.21 7.79 -12.91
C ILE A 39 -1.16 8.44 -12.01
N ALA A 40 -0.36 9.39 -12.53
CA ALA A 40 0.67 10.08 -11.76
C ALA A 40 0.09 10.83 -10.55
N VAL A 41 -1.03 11.53 -10.72
CA VAL A 41 -1.71 12.25 -9.62
C VAL A 41 -2.22 11.28 -8.56
N ILE A 42 -2.86 10.19 -8.95
CA ILE A 42 -3.37 9.18 -8.00
C ILE A 42 -2.22 8.51 -7.25
N LEU A 43 -1.12 8.16 -7.94
CA LEU A 43 0.07 7.62 -7.29
C LEU A 43 0.77 8.63 -6.36
N ALA A 44 0.74 9.93 -6.69
CA ALA A 44 1.24 10.98 -5.81
C ALA A 44 0.43 11.10 -4.50
N ILE A 45 -0.89 10.97 -4.59
CA ILE A 45 -1.80 10.91 -3.43
C ILE A 45 -1.46 9.70 -2.55
N VAL A 46 -1.35 8.52 -3.16
CA VAL A 46 -0.96 7.28 -2.46
C VAL A 46 0.41 7.45 -1.79
N GLY A 47 1.41 7.94 -2.52
CA GLY A 47 2.77 8.15 -2.01
C GLY A 47 2.81 9.11 -0.83
N THR A 48 2.02 10.18 -0.88
CA THR A 48 1.89 11.13 0.22
C THR A 48 1.26 10.47 1.45
N GLY A 49 0.18 9.71 1.28
CA GLY A 49 -0.45 8.95 2.36
C GLY A 49 0.53 7.96 3.02
N VAL A 50 1.26 7.20 2.21
CA VAL A 50 2.28 6.25 2.67
C VAL A 50 3.38 6.96 3.48
N GLY A 51 3.89 8.08 3.00
CA GLY A 51 4.89 8.89 3.70
C GLY A 51 4.38 9.44 5.04
N SER A 52 3.15 9.93 5.05
CA SER A 52 2.45 10.45 6.23
C SER A 52 2.10 9.37 7.26
N VAL A 53 2.13 8.08 6.91
CA VAL A 53 1.97 6.99 7.87
C VAL A 53 3.32 6.51 8.40
N PHE A 54 4.30 6.29 7.51
CA PHE A 54 5.55 5.64 7.91
C PHE A 54 6.43 6.51 8.83
N GLN A 55 6.59 7.79 8.52
CA GLN A 55 7.43 8.68 9.34
C GLN A 55 6.86 8.89 10.74
N PRO A 56 5.56 9.23 10.93
CA PRO A 56 5.02 9.47 12.26
C PRO A 56 4.96 8.22 13.12
N THR A 57 4.71 7.05 12.53
CA THR A 57 4.76 5.77 13.26
C THR A 57 6.14 5.51 13.86
N LEU A 58 7.22 5.83 13.12
CA LEU A 58 8.57 5.69 13.63
C LEU A 58 8.84 6.65 14.80
N ILE A 59 8.39 7.90 14.68
CA ILE A 59 8.51 8.92 15.74
C ILE A 59 7.75 8.49 16.99
N ALA A 60 6.51 8.00 16.83
CA ALA A 60 5.68 7.51 17.93
C ALA A 60 6.34 6.35 18.67
N LEU A 61 6.89 5.38 17.94
CA LEU A 61 7.64 4.26 18.54
C LEU A 61 8.85 4.76 19.32
N GLN A 62 9.63 5.68 18.76
CA GLN A 62 10.80 6.24 19.44
C GLN A 62 10.43 7.00 20.72
N ALA A 63 9.31 7.72 20.72
CA ALA A 63 8.84 8.47 21.88
C ALA A 63 8.43 7.57 23.05
N HIS A 64 7.78 6.43 22.75
CA HIS A 64 7.31 5.47 23.75
C HIS A 64 8.35 4.40 24.12
N SER A 65 9.60 4.57 23.69
CA SER A 65 10.67 3.62 23.91
C SER A 65 11.79 4.22 24.75
N PRO A 66 12.26 3.52 25.81
CA PRO A 66 13.51 3.85 26.49
C PRO A 66 14.66 3.90 25.49
N LYS A 67 15.60 4.84 25.68
CA LYS A 67 16.75 5.01 24.75
C LYS A 67 17.52 3.72 24.52
N SER A 68 17.68 2.89 25.57
CA SER A 68 18.36 1.60 25.52
C SER A 68 17.66 0.56 24.63
N ARG A 69 16.34 0.65 24.42
CA ARG A 69 15.55 -0.33 23.67
C ARG A 69 15.05 0.18 22.31
N ARG A 70 15.32 1.44 21.96
CA ARG A 70 14.90 2.05 20.68
C ARG A 70 15.37 1.25 19.46
N ALA A 71 16.62 0.80 19.45
CA ALA A 71 17.17 0.02 18.33
C ALA A 71 16.39 -1.28 18.08
N VAL A 72 16.05 -2.00 19.15
CA VAL A 72 15.28 -3.25 19.08
C VAL A 72 13.87 -3.00 18.53
N ILE A 73 13.20 -1.94 19.01
CA ILE A 73 11.83 -1.61 18.59
C ILE A 73 11.78 -1.16 17.12
N ILE A 74 12.76 -0.38 16.67
CA ILE A 74 12.88 0.03 15.27
C ILE A 74 13.15 -1.19 14.37
N SER A 75 14.05 -2.08 14.79
CA SER A 75 14.34 -3.32 14.07
C SER A 75 13.09 -4.19 13.94
N ASN A 76 12.35 -4.38 15.04
CA ASN A 76 11.10 -5.14 15.05
C ASN A 76 10.05 -4.54 14.11
N ARG A 77 9.87 -3.22 14.12
CA ARG A 77 8.98 -2.51 13.17
C ARG A 77 9.41 -2.77 11.72
N ASN A 78 10.70 -2.68 11.43
CA ASN A 78 11.21 -2.92 10.08
C ASN A 78 11.06 -4.38 9.65
N PHE A 79 11.26 -5.32 10.57
CA PHE A 79 11.02 -6.75 10.34
C PHE A 79 9.56 -7.00 9.94
N TYR A 80 8.60 -6.55 10.75
CA TYR A 80 7.17 -6.69 10.42
C TYR A 80 6.78 -6.01 9.11
N ARG A 81 7.35 -4.82 8.82
CA ARG A 81 7.12 -4.13 7.56
C ARG A 81 7.63 -4.94 6.36
N CYS A 82 8.86 -5.45 6.43
CA CYS A 82 9.43 -6.25 5.35
C CYS A 82 8.67 -7.57 5.16
N MET A 83 8.30 -8.24 6.26
CA MET A 83 7.48 -9.44 6.23
C MET A 83 6.12 -9.17 5.57
N GLY A 84 5.41 -8.12 6.00
CA GLY A 84 4.15 -7.72 5.38
C GLY A 84 4.29 -7.35 3.90
N GLY A 85 5.39 -6.68 3.53
CA GLY A 85 5.71 -6.39 2.13
C GLY A 85 5.92 -7.64 1.29
N ALA A 86 6.68 -8.62 1.80
CA ALA A 86 6.90 -9.89 1.12
C ALA A 86 5.60 -10.70 0.97
N CYS A 87 4.84 -10.86 2.05
CA CYS A 87 3.56 -11.56 2.04
C CYS A 87 2.55 -10.86 1.11
N GLY A 88 2.45 -9.54 1.18
CA GLY A 88 1.54 -8.75 0.34
C GLY A 88 1.89 -8.85 -1.15
N LEU A 89 3.17 -8.79 -1.50
CA LEU A 89 3.62 -8.99 -2.88
C LEU A 89 3.34 -10.42 -3.36
N ALA A 90 3.59 -11.44 -2.54
CA ALA A 90 3.33 -12.82 -2.90
C ALA A 90 1.82 -13.09 -3.16
N ILE A 91 0.95 -12.58 -2.27
CA ILE A 91 -0.50 -12.69 -2.43
C ILE A 91 -0.94 -11.93 -3.69
N SER A 92 -0.46 -10.71 -3.88
CA SER A 92 -0.79 -9.88 -5.05
C SER A 92 -0.37 -10.57 -6.35
N ALA A 93 0.83 -11.16 -6.39
CA ALA A 93 1.33 -11.93 -7.52
C ALA A 93 0.47 -13.16 -7.81
N ALA A 94 0.09 -13.91 -6.77
CA ALA A 94 -0.77 -15.09 -6.91
C ALA A 94 -2.17 -14.72 -7.44
N VAL A 95 -2.77 -13.65 -6.90
CA VAL A 95 -4.06 -13.13 -7.37
C VAL A 95 -3.99 -12.67 -8.82
N LEU A 96 -2.94 -11.90 -9.16
CA LEU A 96 -2.70 -11.43 -10.52
C LEU A 96 -2.57 -12.61 -11.49
N GLN A 97 -1.75 -13.60 -11.16
CA GLN A 97 -1.53 -14.78 -12.00
C GLN A 97 -2.79 -15.63 -12.16
N ALA A 98 -3.57 -15.82 -11.08
CA ALA A 98 -4.82 -16.58 -11.12
C ALA A 98 -5.87 -15.90 -12.02
N GLN A 99 -6.03 -14.58 -11.86
CA GLN A 99 -6.96 -13.79 -12.67
C GLN A 99 -6.53 -13.70 -14.13
N LEU A 100 -5.23 -13.58 -14.37
CA LEU A 100 -4.67 -13.60 -15.71
C LEU A 100 -4.95 -14.95 -16.38
N SER A 101 -4.65 -16.06 -15.71
CA SER A 101 -4.94 -17.41 -16.22
C SER A 101 -6.43 -17.66 -16.53
N ALA A 102 -7.33 -17.04 -15.78
CA ALA A 102 -8.78 -17.17 -15.95
C ALA A 102 -9.33 -16.29 -17.09
N THR A 103 -8.76 -15.10 -17.29
CA THR A 103 -9.27 -14.10 -18.23
C THR A 103 -8.61 -14.18 -19.61
N LEU A 104 -7.45 -14.84 -19.72
CA LEU A 104 -6.80 -15.00 -21.01
C LEU A 104 -7.57 -15.92 -21.95
N PRO A 105 -7.57 -15.60 -23.26
CA PRO A 105 -8.15 -16.48 -24.26
C PRO A 105 -7.36 -17.80 -24.35
N ALA A 106 -8.06 -18.89 -24.67
CA ALA A 106 -7.53 -20.26 -24.57
C ALA A 106 -6.24 -20.50 -25.39
N ASN A 107 -6.04 -19.72 -26.45
CA ASN A 107 -4.88 -19.75 -27.34
C ASN A 107 -3.63 -19.04 -26.79
N ARG A 108 -3.72 -18.36 -25.64
CA ARG A 108 -2.65 -17.52 -25.07
C ARG A 108 -2.31 -17.80 -23.60
N LYS A 109 -2.79 -18.93 -23.04
CA LYS A 109 -2.57 -19.27 -21.61
C LYS A 109 -1.09 -19.39 -21.22
N ASP A 110 -0.21 -19.57 -22.19
CA ASP A 110 1.25 -19.52 -22.05
C ASP A 110 1.73 -18.20 -21.41
N LEU A 111 1.07 -17.07 -21.70
CA LEU A 111 1.38 -15.76 -21.13
C LEU A 111 1.16 -15.68 -19.61
N ALA A 112 0.30 -16.53 -19.04
CA ALA A 112 0.06 -16.51 -17.60
C ALA A 112 1.31 -16.90 -16.80
N SER A 113 2.22 -17.67 -17.40
CA SER A 113 3.52 -18.00 -16.80
C SER A 113 4.48 -16.81 -16.75
N SER A 114 4.29 -15.84 -17.66
CA SER A 114 5.13 -14.63 -17.82
C SER A 114 4.33 -13.37 -17.51
N THR A 115 3.73 -13.33 -16.31
CA THR A 115 2.81 -12.27 -15.87
C THR A 115 3.41 -10.86 -15.94
N TYR A 116 4.74 -10.69 -15.85
CA TYR A 116 5.40 -9.37 -15.83
C TYR A 116 6.03 -8.95 -17.16
N VAL A 117 6.14 -9.85 -18.13
CA VAL A 117 6.81 -9.58 -19.41
C VAL A 117 5.82 -9.81 -20.53
N LEU A 118 5.33 -8.73 -21.12
CA LEU A 118 4.45 -8.79 -22.27
C LEU A 118 5.25 -8.53 -23.56
N PRO A 119 5.38 -9.50 -24.47
CA PRO A 119 6.07 -9.29 -25.75
C PRO A 119 5.40 -8.17 -26.56
N GLU A 120 6.19 -7.32 -27.22
CA GLU A 120 5.69 -6.13 -27.93
C GLU A 120 4.61 -6.44 -28.97
N GLY A 121 4.69 -7.60 -29.64
CA GLY A 121 3.69 -8.06 -30.59
C GLY A 121 2.31 -8.33 -29.97
N MET A 122 2.26 -8.77 -28.72
CA MET A 122 1.01 -9.10 -28.01
C MET A 122 0.36 -7.90 -27.32
N ARG A 123 1.11 -6.80 -27.18
CA ARG A 123 0.59 -5.52 -26.65
C ARG A 123 -0.47 -4.87 -27.55
N LYS A 124 -0.57 -5.35 -28.80
CA LYS A 124 -1.58 -4.93 -29.79
C LYS A 124 -2.87 -5.74 -29.72
N GLU A 125 -2.89 -6.88 -29.02
CA GLU A 125 -4.08 -7.72 -28.88
C GLU A 125 -4.97 -7.16 -27.77
N ALA A 126 -6.14 -6.63 -28.14
CA ALA A 126 -7.08 -6.02 -27.19
C ALA A 126 -7.49 -6.98 -26.07
N GLY A 127 -7.73 -8.26 -26.39
CA GLY A 127 -8.11 -9.28 -25.41
C GLY A 127 -7.02 -9.61 -24.39
N VAL A 128 -5.74 -9.51 -24.78
CA VAL A 128 -4.61 -9.68 -23.84
C VAL A 128 -4.52 -8.46 -22.94
N LEU A 129 -4.61 -7.24 -23.49
CA LEU A 129 -4.55 -6.02 -22.69
C LEU A 129 -5.73 -5.92 -21.70
N ASP A 130 -6.93 -6.36 -22.12
CA ASP A 130 -8.11 -6.46 -21.25
C ASP A 130 -7.89 -7.44 -20.10
N ALA A 131 -7.33 -8.62 -20.36
CA ALA A 131 -7.02 -9.60 -19.32
C ALA A 131 -5.99 -9.05 -18.31
N TYR A 132 -4.96 -8.34 -18.78
CA TYR A 132 -3.97 -7.70 -17.90
C TYR A 132 -4.59 -6.58 -17.05
N MET A 133 -5.48 -5.78 -17.63
CA MET A 133 -6.20 -4.75 -16.88
C MET A 133 -7.13 -5.35 -15.83
N ALA A 134 -7.90 -6.38 -16.17
CA ALA A 134 -8.78 -7.09 -15.24
C ALA A 134 -8.00 -7.73 -14.09
N ALA A 135 -6.86 -8.36 -14.39
CA ALA A 135 -5.98 -8.94 -13.39
C ALA A 135 -5.39 -7.85 -12.45
N SER A 136 -4.94 -6.72 -13.01
CA SER A 136 -4.42 -5.59 -12.21
C SER A 136 -5.50 -4.98 -11.32
N HIS A 137 -6.72 -4.84 -11.85
CA HIS A 137 -7.88 -4.32 -11.11
C HIS A 137 -8.23 -5.21 -9.91
N SER A 138 -8.11 -6.53 -10.06
CA SER A 138 -8.29 -7.49 -8.97
C SER A 138 -7.31 -7.27 -7.81
N VAL A 139 -6.06 -6.90 -8.11
CA VAL A 139 -5.07 -6.54 -7.08
C VAL A 139 -5.45 -5.24 -6.37
N PHE A 140 -5.95 -4.24 -7.11
CA PHE A 140 -6.41 -2.99 -6.50
C PHE A 140 -7.62 -3.23 -5.59
N ILE A 141 -8.58 -4.06 -6.01
CA ILE A 141 -9.73 -4.46 -5.20
C ILE A 141 -9.27 -5.14 -3.90
N LEU A 142 -8.26 -6.01 -3.95
CA LEU A 142 -7.69 -6.65 -2.77
C LEU A 142 -7.05 -5.63 -1.80
N GLN A 143 -6.36 -4.63 -2.34
CA GLN A 143 -5.60 -3.66 -1.55
C GLN A 143 -6.49 -2.67 -0.78
N VAL A 144 -7.64 -2.27 -1.34
CA VAL A 144 -8.57 -1.30 -0.73
C VAL A 144 -9.07 -1.71 0.67
N PRO A 145 -9.65 -2.91 0.89
CA PRO A 145 -10.14 -3.32 2.20
C PRO A 145 -9.00 -3.54 3.19
N LEU A 146 -7.80 -3.94 2.74
CA LEU A 146 -6.62 -4.07 3.60
C LEU A 146 -6.22 -2.71 4.19
N ILE A 147 -6.14 -1.66 3.36
CA ILE A 147 -5.82 -0.31 3.85
C ILE A 147 -6.97 0.26 4.67
N GLY A 148 -8.22 0.01 4.25
CA GLY A 148 -9.42 0.42 4.99
C GLY A 148 -9.49 -0.20 6.39
N ALA A 149 -9.10 -1.47 6.55
CA ALA A 149 -8.98 -2.12 7.84
C ALA A 149 -7.88 -1.49 8.69
N CYS A 150 -6.75 -1.10 8.10
CA CYS A 150 -5.72 -0.32 8.81
C CYS A 150 -6.24 1.03 9.28
N LEU A 151 -6.98 1.76 8.43
CA LEU A 151 -7.64 3.01 8.79
C LEU A 151 -8.60 2.82 9.96
N PHE A 152 -9.44 1.78 9.92
CA PHE A 152 -10.32 1.45 11.04
C PHE A 152 -9.53 1.12 12.31
N GLY A 153 -8.42 0.40 12.19
CA GLY A 153 -7.49 0.13 13.27
C GLY A 153 -6.93 1.39 13.94
N THR A 154 -6.77 2.49 13.20
CA THR A 154 -6.31 3.77 13.77
C THR A 154 -7.30 4.38 14.77
N ILE A 155 -8.59 4.03 14.70
CA ILE A 155 -9.62 4.49 15.66
C ILE A 155 -9.33 3.95 17.06
N PHE A 156 -8.70 2.77 17.17
CA PHE A 156 -8.32 2.17 18.45
C PHE A 156 -7.01 2.71 19.01
N ILE A 157 -6.24 3.47 18.22
CA ILE A 157 -4.99 4.08 18.69
C ILE A 157 -5.35 5.28 19.57
N ARG A 158 -5.36 5.07 20.88
CA ARG A 158 -5.39 6.16 21.85
C ARG A 158 -4.09 6.94 21.78
N ASP A 159 -4.15 8.13 21.19
CA ASP A 159 -3.04 9.09 21.19
C ASP A 159 -2.80 9.54 22.64
N ARG A 160 -1.81 8.94 23.32
CA ARG A 160 -1.37 9.36 24.65
C ARG A 160 -0.42 10.56 24.59
N GLY A 161 -0.33 11.25 23.45
CA GLY A 161 0.62 12.35 23.26
C GLY A 161 2.07 11.87 23.24
N LEU A 162 3.00 12.82 23.15
CA LEU A 162 4.44 12.61 23.23
C LEU A 162 4.95 12.66 24.69
N ASP A 163 4.20 12.12 25.64
CA ASP A 163 4.69 12.06 27.02
C ASP A 163 5.88 11.10 27.10
N PRO A 164 7.08 11.58 27.48
CA PRO A 164 8.25 10.72 27.60
C PRO A 164 7.96 9.64 28.65
N VAL A 165 8.31 8.39 28.34
CA VAL A 165 8.34 7.32 29.34
C VAL A 165 9.26 7.78 30.47
N LYS A 166 8.71 7.98 31.68
CA LYS A 166 9.51 8.29 32.86
C LYS A 166 10.49 7.14 33.06
N GLU A 167 11.79 7.44 33.06
CA GLU A 167 12.82 6.49 33.46
C GLU A 167 12.59 6.15 34.94
N THR A 168 12.09 4.94 35.21
CA THR A 168 12.13 4.29 36.52
C THR A 168 13.20 3.22 36.51
#